data_AF-A0A2D9RSY2-F1
#
_entry.id   AF-A0A2D9RSY2-F1
#
_cell.length_a   1.000
_cell.length_b   1.000
_cell.length_c   1.000
_cell.angle_alpha   90.00
_cell.angle_beta   90.00
_cell.angle_gamma   90.00
#
_symmetry.space_group_name_H-M   'P 1'
#
loop_
_entity.id
_entity.type
_entity.pdbx_description
1 polymer ?
#
loop_
_entity_poly.entity_id
_entity_poly.type
_entity_poly.pdbx_seq_one_letter_code
_entity_poly.pdbx_strand_id
1 'polypeptide(L)'
;MKRFIIIFYFILFSCLNEKNNLIIDGNISGVKNSYIYLSIVESNKIVDSSKVVNGKFTLETFINEPLEMCLILDKKNSDDKFNFISEPANILFTSSKKKFEFNGQIKNSSLNSEFEKLKSQINKYEDKDLEMLGKQIEASIEKNEKKYDSLNKERVRFTQKKNIVYC
;
A
#
# COMPACT_ATOMS: atom_id res chain seq x y z
N MET A 1 -21.82 -55.22 -30.29
CA MET A 1 -21.45 -54.80 -28.91
C MET A 1 -19.94 -54.85 -28.85
N LYS A 2 -19.16 -53.77 -28.75
CA LYS A 2 -19.13 -52.78 -27.67
C LYS A 2 -18.60 -51.47 -28.28
N ARG A 3 -19.51 -50.52 -28.54
CA ARG A 3 -19.20 -49.10 -28.74
C ARG A 3 -18.91 -48.52 -27.36
N PHE A 4 -17.66 -48.43 -26.93
CA PHE A 4 -17.26 -47.63 -25.76
C PHE A 4 -15.75 -47.40 -25.81
N ILE A 5 -15.27 -46.80 -26.90
CA ILE A 5 -13.93 -46.22 -26.96
C ILE A 5 -14.18 -44.75 -27.33
N ILE A 6 -13.47 -43.85 -26.63
CA ILE A 6 -13.37 -42.41 -26.88
C ILE A 6 -14.44 -41.52 -26.20
N ILE A 7 -14.62 -41.60 -24.88
CA ILE A 7 -15.12 -40.45 -24.09
C ILE A 7 -14.46 -40.47 -22.70
N PHE A 8 -13.16 -40.19 -22.58
CA PHE A 8 -12.57 -39.79 -21.29
C PHE A 8 -11.18 -39.14 -21.38
N TYR A 9 -10.91 -38.29 -22.39
CA TYR A 9 -9.63 -37.56 -22.46
C TYR A 9 -9.78 -36.03 -22.59
N PHE A 10 -10.92 -35.47 -22.20
CA PHE A 10 -11.06 -34.03 -22.02
C PHE A 10 -11.36 -33.72 -20.56
N ILE A 11 -10.44 -34.11 -19.67
CA ILE A 11 -10.30 -33.38 -18.41
C ILE A 11 -9.60 -32.09 -18.78
N LEU A 12 -10.43 -31.06 -18.84
CA LEU A 12 -10.13 -29.67 -19.16
C LEU A 12 -8.88 -29.19 -18.41
N PHE A 13 -7.75 -29.08 -19.12
CA PHE A 13 -6.77 -28.04 -18.83
C PHE A 13 -7.39 -26.69 -19.24
N SER A 14 -8.41 -26.24 -18.53
CA SER A 14 -8.68 -24.81 -18.47
C SER A 14 -7.73 -24.25 -17.42
N CYS A 15 -6.47 -24.10 -17.82
CA CYS A 15 -5.67 -23.03 -17.22
C CYS A 15 -6.40 -21.76 -17.68
N LEU A 16 -7.26 -21.23 -16.81
CA LEU A 16 -7.85 -19.92 -16.99
C LEU A 16 -6.67 -18.97 -17.18
N ASN A 17 -6.39 -18.61 -18.42
CA ASN A 17 -5.54 -17.48 -18.74
C ASN A 17 -6.34 -16.25 -18.32
N GLU A 18 -6.45 -16.03 -17.01
CA GLU A 18 -6.92 -14.78 -16.46
C GLU A 18 -5.95 -13.73 -16.99
N LYS A 19 -6.43 -12.95 -17.97
CA LYS A 19 -5.65 -11.88 -18.56
C LYS A 19 -5.31 -10.92 -17.43
N ASN A 20 -4.01 -10.68 -17.20
CA ASN A 20 -3.53 -9.70 -16.23
C ASN A 20 -4.38 -8.43 -16.32
N ASN A 21 -4.97 -8.04 -15.19
CA ASN A 21 -5.89 -6.92 -15.09
C ASN A 21 -5.33 -5.79 -14.23
N LEU A 22 -4.16 -5.99 -13.63
CA LEU A 22 -3.33 -4.96 -13.02
C LEU A 22 -2.00 -4.88 -13.78
N ILE A 23 -1.74 -3.73 -14.39
CA ILE A 23 -0.48 -3.42 -15.08
C ILE A 23 0.13 -2.20 -14.40
N ILE A 24 1.39 -2.31 -14.00
CA ILE A 24 2.14 -1.24 -13.31
C ILE A 24 3.29 -0.81 -14.20
N ASP A 25 3.15 0.34 -14.85
CA ASP A 25 4.24 0.97 -15.58
C ASP A 25 4.99 1.94 -14.67
N GLY A 26 6.27 1.67 -14.46
CA GLY A 26 7.06 2.32 -13.42
C GLY A 26 8.26 3.10 -13.93
N ASN A 27 8.61 4.17 -13.22
CA ASN A 27 9.84 4.92 -13.41
C ASN A 27 10.50 5.31 -12.06
N ILE A 28 11.71 4.81 -11.82
CA ILE A 28 12.52 5.12 -10.63
C ILE A 28 13.77 5.88 -11.04
N SER A 29 13.79 7.17 -10.72
CA SER A 29 14.90 8.04 -11.06
C SER A 29 16.18 7.64 -10.33
N GLY A 30 17.29 7.55 -11.05
CA GLY A 30 18.61 7.22 -10.49
C GLY A 30 18.89 5.71 -10.32
N VAL A 31 18.01 4.83 -10.80
CA VAL A 31 18.25 3.38 -10.86
C VAL A 31 18.72 2.99 -12.26
N LYS A 32 19.89 2.35 -12.36
CA LYS A 32 20.48 1.89 -13.64
C LYS A 32 20.31 0.39 -13.87
N ASN A 33 20.59 -0.41 -12.85
CA ASN A 33 20.45 -1.87 -12.85
C ASN A 33 20.00 -2.29 -11.46
N SER A 34 18.77 -2.80 -11.36
CA SER A 34 18.21 -3.40 -10.14
C SER A 34 17.02 -4.29 -10.55
N TYR A 35 16.44 -4.98 -9.58
CA TYR A 35 15.16 -5.67 -9.74
C TYR A 35 14.08 -4.96 -8.93
N ILE A 36 12.86 -5.03 -9.40
CA ILE A 36 11.68 -4.66 -8.63
C ILE A 36 10.75 -5.86 -8.54
N TYR A 37 10.12 -6.01 -7.39
CA TYR A 37 9.22 -7.11 -7.08
C TYR A 37 7.86 -6.55 -6.68
N LEU A 38 6.80 -7.18 -7.17
CA LEU A 38 5.43 -6.98 -6.71
C LEU A 38 5.07 -8.09 -5.73
N SER A 39 4.60 -7.73 -4.54
CA SER A 39 4.23 -8.67 -3.51
C SER A 39 2.88 -8.35 -2.86
N ILE A 40 2.20 -9.37 -2.38
CA ILE A 40 1.01 -9.23 -1.52
C ILE A 40 1.48 -9.06 -0.08
N VAL A 41 1.03 -8.00 0.59
CA VAL A 41 1.52 -7.66 1.95
C VAL A 41 1.17 -8.75 2.97
N GLU A 42 -0.08 -9.22 2.98
CA GLU A 42 -0.56 -10.21 3.95
C GLU A 42 0.25 -11.51 3.93
N SER A 43 0.57 -12.02 2.73
CA SER A 43 1.24 -13.32 2.57
C SER A 43 2.74 -13.21 2.30
N ASN A 44 3.28 -12.01 2.08
CA ASN A 44 4.64 -11.76 1.57
C ASN A 44 4.97 -12.53 0.27
N LYS A 45 3.95 -12.98 -0.47
CA LYS A 45 4.10 -13.72 -1.72
C LYS A 45 4.47 -12.73 -2.83
N ILE A 46 5.59 -13.00 -3.52
CA ILE A 46 5.94 -12.30 -4.75
C ILE A 46 5.07 -12.86 -5.87
N VAL A 47 4.36 -11.97 -6.56
CA VAL A 47 3.45 -12.33 -7.67
C VAL A 47 4.05 -11.97 -9.02
N ASP A 48 4.94 -10.99 -9.08
CA ASP A 48 5.69 -10.65 -10.29
C ASP A 48 7.03 -9.96 -9.96
N SER A 49 7.95 -9.94 -10.92
CA SER A 49 9.22 -9.23 -10.82
C SER A 49 9.78 -8.82 -12.17
N SER A 50 10.50 -7.70 -12.21
CA SER A 50 11.07 -7.16 -13.44
C SER A 50 12.42 -6.49 -13.19
N LYS A 51 13.29 -6.52 -14.20
CA LYS A 51 14.54 -5.78 -14.16
C LYS A 51 14.26 -4.30 -14.46
N VAL A 52 14.78 -3.41 -13.63
CA VAL A 52 14.71 -1.97 -13.87
C VAL A 52 15.81 -1.57 -14.86
N VAL A 53 15.41 -1.09 -16.04
CA VAL A 53 16.32 -0.68 -17.12
C VAL A 53 16.13 0.81 -17.39
N ASN A 54 17.19 1.60 -17.19
CA ASN A 54 17.13 3.07 -17.32
C ASN A 54 15.99 3.69 -16.48
N GLY A 55 15.80 3.19 -15.26
CA GLY A 55 14.74 3.58 -14.34
C GLY A 55 13.36 3.00 -14.66
N LYS A 56 13.14 2.42 -15.85
CA LYS A 56 11.83 1.92 -16.27
C LYS A 56 11.65 0.44 -15.97
N PHE A 57 10.41 0.06 -15.69
CA PHE A 57 9.98 -1.32 -15.53
C PHE A 57 8.48 -1.44 -15.82
N THR A 58 8.02 -2.66 -16.07
CA THR A 58 6.60 -3.03 -16.11
C THR A 58 6.43 -4.28 -15.25
N LEU A 59 5.36 -4.30 -14.46
CA LEU A 59 4.91 -5.47 -13.68
C LEU A 59 3.45 -5.73 -14.01
N GLU A 60 3.05 -6.99 -13.99
CA GLU A 60 1.69 -7.40 -14.31
C GLU A 60 1.22 -8.52 -13.40
N THR A 61 -0.04 -8.46 -13.01
CA THR A 61 -0.67 -9.57 -12.28
C THR A 61 -2.18 -9.56 -12.50
N PHE A 62 -2.82 -10.64 -12.06
CA PHE A 62 -4.26 -10.72 -11.97
C PHE A 62 -4.70 -10.61 -10.52
N ILE A 63 -5.70 -9.77 -10.27
CA ILE A 63 -6.37 -9.63 -8.98
C ILE A 63 -7.88 -9.71 -9.17
N ASN A 64 -8.54 -10.47 -8.31
CA ASN A 64 -9.99 -10.62 -8.27
C ASN A 64 -10.65 -9.64 -7.28
N GLU A 65 -9.89 -9.08 -6.35
CA GLU A 65 -10.33 -8.14 -5.34
C GLU A 65 -9.24 -7.11 -4.99
N PRO A 66 -9.59 -5.98 -4.35
CA PRO A 66 -8.60 -5.06 -3.84
C PRO A 66 -7.75 -5.68 -2.72
N LEU A 67 -6.43 -5.53 -2.83
CA LEU A 67 -5.45 -6.06 -1.89
C LEU A 67 -4.42 -4.98 -1.55
N GLU A 68 -3.85 -5.03 -0.35
CA GLU A 68 -2.64 -4.26 -0.07
C GLU A 68 -1.44 -4.97 -0.72
N MET A 69 -0.82 -4.28 -1.67
CA MET A 69 0.35 -4.75 -2.40
C MET A 69 1.55 -3.86 -2.12
N CYS A 70 2.74 -4.42 -2.33
CA CYS A 70 4.01 -3.76 -2.03
C CYS A 70 4.98 -3.91 -3.21
N LEU A 71 5.53 -2.78 -3.64
CA LEU A 71 6.68 -2.70 -4.54
C LEU A 71 7.96 -2.73 -3.71
N ILE A 72 8.89 -3.62 -4.06
CA ILE A 72 10.16 -3.79 -3.34
C ILE A 72 11.33 -3.58 -4.30
N LEU A 73 12.21 -2.63 -4.01
CA LEU A 73 13.40 -2.35 -4.82
C LEU A 73 14.62 -3.18 -4.36
N ASP A 74 15.35 -3.73 -5.33
CA ASP A 74 16.63 -4.45 -5.22
C ASP A 74 16.57 -5.84 -4.58
N LYS A 75 16.07 -5.95 -3.34
CA LYS A 75 16.06 -7.21 -2.58
C LYS A 75 14.74 -7.40 -1.85
N LYS A 76 14.29 -8.65 -1.78
CA LYS A 76 13.05 -9.07 -1.07
C LYS A 76 12.95 -8.59 0.39
N ASN A 77 14.07 -8.33 1.05
CA ASN A 77 14.17 -7.87 2.44
C ASN A 77 14.76 -6.46 2.57
N SER A 78 14.69 -5.62 1.53
CA SER A 78 15.09 -4.22 1.66
C SER A 78 14.03 -3.44 2.45
N ASP A 79 14.46 -2.36 3.12
CA ASP A 79 13.56 -1.35 3.68
C ASP A 79 12.96 -0.45 2.58
N ASP A 80 13.43 -0.57 1.33
CA ASP A 80 12.93 0.15 0.17
C ASP A 80 11.62 -0.49 -0.34
N LYS A 81 10.56 -0.30 0.44
CA LYS A 81 9.21 -0.81 0.17
C LYS A 81 8.24 0.33 -0.07
N PHE A 82 7.27 0.14 -0.96
CA PHE A 82 6.18 1.08 -1.19
C PHE A 82 4.86 0.32 -1.24
N ASN A 83 3.99 0.57 -0.26
CA ASN A 83 2.68 -0.07 -0.17
C ASN A 83 1.62 0.76 -0.89
N PHE A 84 0.65 0.07 -1.49
CA PHE A 84 -0.49 0.68 -2.17
C PHE A 84 -1.68 -0.28 -2.16
N ILE A 85 -2.89 0.27 -2.32
CA ILE A 85 -4.10 -0.52 -2.52
C ILE A 85 -4.25 -0.81 -4.01
N SER A 86 -4.33 -2.08 -4.36
CA SER A 86 -4.47 -2.53 -5.74
C SER A 86 -5.92 -2.50 -6.22
N GLU A 87 -6.13 -2.24 -7.51
CA GLU A 87 -7.41 -2.43 -8.20
C GLU A 87 -7.13 -2.80 -9.67
N PRO A 88 -8.06 -3.47 -10.37
CA PRO A 88 -7.91 -3.76 -11.80
C PRO A 88 -7.77 -2.46 -12.62
N ALA A 89 -6.54 -2.11 -13.02
CA ALA A 89 -6.23 -0.90 -13.76
C ALA A 89 -4.81 -0.94 -14.37
N ASN A 90 -4.56 -0.03 -15.31
CA ASN A 90 -3.20 0.33 -15.73
C ASN A 90 -2.73 1.54 -14.93
N ILE A 91 -1.86 1.31 -13.96
CA ILE A 91 -1.39 2.31 -13.02
C ILE A 91 0.03 2.76 -13.36
N LEU A 92 0.33 4.02 -13.04
CA LEU A 92 1.67 4.58 -13.23
C LEU A 92 2.34 4.75 -11.88
N PHE A 93 3.54 4.19 -11.73
CA PHE A 93 4.37 4.37 -10.55
C PHE A 93 5.57 5.27 -10.85
N THR A 94 5.82 6.24 -9.97
CA THR A 94 7.04 7.06 -10.02
C THR A 94 7.72 7.14 -8.67
N SER A 95 9.05 7.07 -8.65
CA SER A 95 9.85 7.27 -7.43
C SER A 95 11.30 7.68 -7.76
N SER A 96 12.17 7.70 -6.73
CA SER A 96 13.60 7.97 -6.84
C SER A 96 14.41 7.04 -5.94
N LYS A 97 15.64 6.68 -6.37
CA LYS A 97 16.54 5.80 -5.61
C LYS A 97 16.85 6.29 -4.19
N LYS A 98 16.93 7.61 -3.94
CA LYS A 98 17.37 8.16 -2.65
C LYS A 98 16.36 7.97 -1.52
N LYS A 99 15.07 7.92 -1.86
CA LYS A 99 13.94 7.84 -0.91
C LYS A 99 12.81 7.10 -1.62
N PHE A 100 12.99 5.80 -1.83
CA PHE A 100 12.10 5.01 -2.68
C PHE A 100 10.66 5.00 -2.14
N GLU A 101 10.51 4.71 -0.86
CA GLU A 101 9.23 4.73 -0.15
C GLU A 101 8.61 6.13 -0.17
N PHE A 102 9.31 7.13 0.39
CA PHE A 102 8.75 8.47 0.58
C PHE A 102 8.45 9.22 -0.72
N ASN A 103 9.20 8.98 -1.79
CA ASN A 103 8.98 9.65 -3.08
C ASN A 103 8.09 8.83 -4.03
N GLY A 104 7.62 7.65 -3.59
CA GLY A 104 6.73 6.81 -4.36
C GLY A 104 5.35 7.46 -4.56
N GLN A 105 4.83 7.37 -5.78
CA GLN A 105 3.51 7.88 -6.14
C GLN A 105 2.85 6.93 -7.14
N ILE A 106 1.57 6.66 -6.94
CA ILE A 106 0.71 5.95 -7.87
C ILE A 106 -0.24 6.94 -8.53
N LYS A 107 -0.38 6.82 -9.86
CA LYS A 107 -1.40 7.53 -10.64
C LYS A 107 -2.28 6.52 -11.37
N ASN A 108 -3.44 7.00 -11.84
CA ASN A 108 -4.46 6.20 -12.52
C ASN A 108 -5.04 5.07 -11.66
N SER A 109 -5.06 5.26 -10.34
CA SER A 109 -5.79 4.41 -9.41
C SER A 109 -6.74 5.26 -8.56
N SER A 110 -8.04 5.08 -8.75
CA SER A 110 -9.08 5.77 -7.99
C SER A 110 -9.11 5.26 -6.56
N LEU A 111 -9.10 3.93 -6.39
CA LEU A 111 -9.17 3.32 -5.06
C LEU A 111 -7.96 3.67 -4.20
N ASN A 112 -6.75 3.61 -4.75
CA ASN A 112 -5.55 4.01 -4.00
C ASN A 112 -5.59 5.52 -3.65
N SER A 113 -6.06 6.37 -4.56
CA SER A 113 -6.19 7.81 -4.31
C SER A 113 -7.18 8.12 -3.18
N GLU A 114 -8.33 7.44 -3.16
CA GLU A 114 -9.32 7.58 -2.09
C GLU A 114 -8.79 7.07 -0.74
N PHE A 115 -8.09 5.94 -0.76
CA PHE A 115 -7.45 5.38 0.44
C PHE A 115 -6.38 6.33 1.01
N GLU A 116 -5.50 6.87 0.16
CA GLU A 116 -4.48 7.84 0.60
C GLU A 116 -5.10 9.13 1.15
N LYS A 117 -6.23 9.58 0.58
CA LYS A 117 -6.97 10.73 1.10
C LYS A 117 -7.55 10.44 2.49
N LEU A 118 -8.17 9.26 2.69
CA LEU A 118 -8.69 8.83 3.97
C LEU A 118 -7.57 8.70 5.01
N LYS A 119 -6.46 8.05 4.65
CA LYS A 119 -5.26 7.91 5.47
C LYS A 119 -4.70 9.27 5.88
N SER A 120 -4.61 10.22 4.95
CA SER A 120 -4.19 11.60 5.25
C SER A 120 -5.13 12.30 6.24
N GLN A 121 -6.44 12.08 6.14
CA GLN A 121 -7.40 12.62 7.10
C GLN A 121 -7.22 11.99 8.48
N ILE A 122 -7.02 10.67 8.56
CA ILE A 122 -6.71 9.93 9.78
C ILE A 122 -5.45 10.46 10.45
N ASN A 123 -4.35 10.61 9.71
CA ASN A 123 -3.06 11.07 10.22
C ASN A 123 -3.16 12.48 10.84
N LYS A 124 -4.00 13.37 10.30
CA LYS A 124 -4.23 14.69 10.91
C LYS A 124 -4.81 14.60 12.32
N TYR A 125 -5.61 13.58 12.61
CA TYR A 125 -6.10 13.36 13.96
C TYR A 125 -4.98 12.85 14.88
N GLU A 126 -4.08 12.02 14.37
CA GLU A 126 -2.94 11.51 15.13
C GLU A 126 -1.93 12.61 15.45
N ASP A 127 -1.57 13.45 14.47
CA ASP A 127 -0.68 14.59 14.65
C ASP A 127 -1.19 15.53 15.76
N LYS A 128 -2.50 15.81 15.75
CA LYS A 128 -3.12 16.65 16.77
C LYS A 128 -3.16 15.98 18.14
N ASP A 129 -3.40 14.67 18.21
CA ASP A 129 -3.37 13.93 19.47
C ASP A 129 -1.95 13.94 20.09
N LEU A 130 -0.92 13.76 19.26
CA LEU A 130 0.49 13.86 19.66
C LEU A 130 0.86 15.27 20.13
N GLU A 131 0.38 16.32 19.45
CA GLU A 131 0.55 17.71 19.90
C GLU A 131 -0.06 17.94 21.29
N MET A 132 -1.29 17.43 21.51
CA MET A 132 -1.98 17.55 22.80
C MET A 132 -1.27 16.74 23.90
N LEU A 133 -0.71 15.58 23.56
CA LEU A 133 0.14 14.80 24.47
C LEU A 133 1.41 15.54 24.86
N GLY A 134 2.08 16.18 23.91
CA GLY A 134 3.24 17.03 24.18
C GLY A 134 2.91 18.13 25.20
N LYS A 135 1.83 18.87 24.97
CA LYS A 135 1.37 19.95 25.88
C LYS A 135 1.04 19.44 27.29
N GLN A 136 0.50 18.23 27.41
CA GLN A 136 0.24 17.62 28.71
C GLN A 136 1.52 17.25 29.46
N ILE A 137 2.51 16.69 28.74
CA ILE A 137 3.82 16.35 29.31
C ILE A 137 4.48 17.64 29.83
N GLU A 138 4.46 18.72 29.04
CA GLU A 138 4.95 20.03 29.47
C GLU A 138 4.24 20.53 30.74
N ALA A 139 2.90 20.50 30.77
CA ALA A 139 2.13 20.92 31.95
C ALA A 139 2.44 20.07 33.20
N SER A 140 2.71 18.77 33.01
CA SER A 140 3.12 17.87 34.09
C SER A 140 4.51 18.23 34.63
N ILE A 141 5.47 18.56 33.75
CA ILE A 141 6.83 18.99 34.13
C ILE A 141 6.75 20.33 34.88
N GLU A 142 5.91 21.26 34.43
CA GLU A 142 5.64 22.54 35.07
C GLU A 142 4.86 22.41 36.40
N LYS A 143 4.39 21.21 36.76
CA LYS A 143 3.48 20.95 37.90
C LYS A 143 2.21 21.81 37.84
N ASN A 144 1.74 22.13 36.64
CA ASN A 144 0.54 22.94 36.41
C ASN A 144 -0.69 22.03 36.27
N GLU A 145 -1.21 21.55 37.41
CA GLU A 145 -2.34 20.61 37.46
C GLU A 145 -3.59 21.13 36.73
N LYS A 146 -3.90 22.43 36.86
CA LYS A 146 -5.06 23.04 36.18
C LYS A 146 -4.96 22.97 34.66
N LYS A 147 -3.77 23.27 34.12
CA LYS A 147 -3.49 23.19 32.68
C LYS A 147 -3.54 21.74 32.21
N TYR A 148 -2.95 20.81 32.98
CA TYR A 148 -3.00 19.38 32.70
C TYR A 148 -4.44 18.86 32.62
N ASP A 149 -5.28 19.13 33.63
CA ASP A 149 -6.68 18.68 33.68
C ASP A 149 -7.52 19.23 32.52
N SER A 150 -7.27 20.50 32.16
CA SER A 150 -7.93 21.14 31.01
C SER A 150 -7.57 20.42 29.70
N LEU A 151 -6.28 20.20 29.46
CA LEU A 151 -5.78 19.48 28.28
C LEU A 151 -6.26 18.03 28.24
N ASN A 152 -6.39 17.37 29.40
CA ASN A 152 -6.92 16.01 29.48
C ASN A 152 -8.38 15.93 29.08
N LYS A 153 -9.23 16.84 29.56
CA LYS A 153 -10.63 16.92 29.12
C LYS A 153 -10.75 17.21 27.63
N GLU A 154 -9.90 18.10 27.10
CA GLU A 154 -9.89 18.41 25.67
C GLU A 154 -9.50 17.20 24.83
N ARG A 155 -8.45 16.47 25.23
CA ARG A 155 -7.97 15.30 24.47
C ARG A 155 -8.99 14.17 24.48
N VAL A 156 -9.63 13.88 25.62
CA VAL A 156 -10.72 12.90 25.69
C VAL A 156 -11.88 13.24 24.73
N ARG A 157 -12.31 14.51 24.69
CA ARG A 157 -13.34 14.96 23.74
C ARG A 157 -12.89 14.84 22.29
N PHE A 158 -11.61 15.11 22.02
CA PHE A 158 -11.03 14.96 20.71
C PHE A 158 -10.98 13.49 20.27
N THR A 159 -10.61 12.55 21.15
CA THR A 159 -10.65 11.10 20.89
C THR A 159 -12.07 10.62 20.58
N GLN A 160 -13.09 11.12 21.28
CA GLN A 160 -14.49 10.78 20.97
C GLN A 160 -14.89 11.23 19.56
N LYS A 161 -14.47 12.43 19.13
CA LYS A 161 -14.70 12.91 17.77
C LYS A 161 -13.93 12.09 16.74
N LYS A 162 -12.69 11.71 17.04
CA LYS A 162 -11.88 10.81 16.22
C LYS A 162 -12.67 9.52 15.96
N ASN A 163 -13.17 8.85 16.99
CA ASN A 163 -13.87 7.56 16.81
C ASN A 163 -15.11 7.63 15.90
N ILE A 164 -15.83 8.76 15.86
CA ILE A 164 -16.98 8.94 14.95
C ILE A 164 -16.53 9.01 13.48
N VAL A 165 -15.33 9.53 13.21
CA VAL A 165 -14.79 9.65 11.86
C VAL A 165 -14.28 8.31 11.31
N TYR A 166 -14.01 7.35 12.19
CA TYR A 166 -13.49 6.02 11.84
C TYR A 166 -14.61 4.97 11.69
N CYS A 167 -15.86 5.32 12.02
CA CYS A 167 -17.06 4.48 11.86
C CYS A 167 -17.85 4.90 10.63
#